data_AF-A0A7C0YUB3-F1
#
_entry.id   AF-A0A7C0YUB3-F1
#
_cell.length_a   1.000
_cell.length_b   1.000
_cell.length_c   1.000
_cell.angle_alpha   90.00
_cell.angle_beta   90.00
_cell.angle_gamma   90.00
#
_symmetry.space_group_name_H-M   'P 1'
#
loop_
_entity.id
_entity.type
_entity.pdbx_description
1 polymer ?
#
loop_
_entity_poly.entity_id
_entity_poly.type
_entity_poly.pdbx_seq_one_letter_code
_entity_poly.pdbx_strand_id
1 'polypeptide(L)'
;MMEKVFTEKAPKPIGPYSQAIVAGGLVFCAGQIGLDPASGKLAGEDIASQTKQALENLSAVLDAAGAKGLAFVNIYTTDISQFGIINEV
;
A
#
# COMPACT_ATOMS: atom_id res chain seq x y z
N MET A 1 12.81 8.04 18.18
CA MET A 1 12.88 6.56 18.08
C MET A 1 12.24 6.14 16.77
N MET A 2 12.74 5.10 16.11
CA MET A 2 12.11 4.53 14.92
C MET A 2 11.20 3.37 15.36
N GLU A 3 9.97 3.35 14.88
CA GLU A 3 8.99 2.30 15.19
C GLU A 3 8.59 1.56 13.91
N LYS A 4 8.56 0.22 13.99
CA LYS A 4 8.11 -0.62 12.88
C LYS A 4 6.62 -0.82 12.96
N VAL A 5 5.94 -0.65 11.83
CA VAL A 5 4.50 -0.89 11.70
C VAL A 5 4.27 -2.26 11.09
N PHE A 6 3.34 -3.01 11.67
CA PHE A 6 2.89 -4.30 11.16
C PHE A 6 1.37 -4.47 11.38
N THR A 7 0.67 -4.95 10.36
CA THR A 7 -0.73 -5.32 10.39
C THR A 7 -0.98 -6.57 9.54
N GLU A 8 -1.89 -7.43 9.99
CA GLU A 8 -2.36 -8.59 9.24
C GLU A 8 -3.36 -8.21 8.12
N LYS A 9 -3.79 -6.94 8.08
CA LYS A 9 -4.72 -6.40 7.07
C LYS A 9 -4.03 -5.91 5.79
N ALA A 10 -2.71 -6.07 5.70
CA ALA A 10 -1.92 -5.74 4.52
C ALA A 10 -0.95 -6.90 4.22
N PRO A 11 -0.47 -7.05 2.97
CA PRO A 11 0.42 -8.13 2.59
C PRO A 11 1.66 -8.20 3.49
N LYS A 12 2.03 -9.44 3.87
CA LYS A 12 3.25 -9.67 4.66
C LYS A 12 4.48 -9.39 3.80
N PRO A 13 5.48 -8.65 4.31
CA PRO A 13 6.74 -8.47 3.61
C PRO A 13 7.40 -9.82 3.28
N ILE A 14 7.69 -10.07 2.01
CA ILE A 14 8.42 -11.28 1.57
C ILE A 14 9.93 -11.10 1.82
N GLY A 15 10.42 -9.87 1.68
CA GLY A 15 11.83 -9.51 1.86
C GLY A 15 12.13 -8.84 3.21
N PRO A 16 13.39 -8.46 3.46
CA PRO A 16 13.82 -7.86 4.72
C PRO A 16 13.45 -6.36 4.83
N TYR A 17 12.15 -6.05 4.78
CA TYR A 17 11.61 -4.70 4.96
C TYR A 17 10.40 -4.71 5.91
N SER A 18 9.99 -3.54 6.40
CA SER A 18 8.78 -3.35 7.22
C SER A 18 7.68 -2.71 6.39
N GLN A 19 6.41 -2.99 6.69
CA GLN A 19 5.27 -2.40 5.96
C GLN A 19 5.30 -0.87 6.02
N ALA A 20 5.62 -0.31 7.18
CA ALA A 20 6.01 1.08 7.33
C ALA A 20 6.98 1.27 8.51
N ILE A 21 7.63 2.45 8.54
CA ILE A 21 8.41 2.95 9.67
C ILE A 21 7.84 4.30 10.10
N VAL A 22 7.59 4.50 11.39
CA VAL A 22 7.30 5.81 11.97
C VAL A 22 8.59 6.40 12.52
N ALA A 23 8.96 7.59 12.06
CA ALA A 23 10.16 8.30 12.50
C ALA A 23 9.96 9.81 12.43
N GLY A 24 10.22 10.51 13.53
CA GLY A 24 10.15 11.98 13.56
C GLY A 24 8.76 12.54 13.27
N GLY A 25 7.69 11.83 13.63
CA GLY A 25 6.31 12.23 13.36
C GLY A 25 5.83 11.98 11.93
N LEU A 26 6.68 11.38 11.07
CA LEU A 26 6.33 10.99 9.70
C LEU A 26 6.19 9.48 9.59
N VAL A 27 5.33 9.04 8.66
CA VAL A 27 5.13 7.64 8.30
C VAL A 27 5.76 7.40 6.93
N PHE A 28 6.73 6.50 6.88
CA PHE A 28 7.36 6.03 5.65
C PHE A 28 6.80 4.66 5.31
N CYS A 29 5.87 4.60 4.36
CA CYS A 29 5.22 3.36 3.94
C CYS A 29 6.00 2.69 2.80
N ALA A 30 6.19 1.37 2.89
CA ALA A 30 6.68 0.58 1.77
C ALA A 30 5.62 0.54 0.65
N GLY A 31 6.07 0.31 -0.58
CA GLY A 31 5.17 0.18 -1.72
C GLY A 31 4.13 -0.92 -1.49
N GLN A 32 2.86 -0.58 -1.69
CA GLN A 32 1.75 -1.51 -1.61
C GLN A 32 1.34 -1.93 -3.02
N ILE A 33 1.18 -3.23 -3.22
CA ILE A 33 0.73 -3.82 -4.47
C ILE A 33 -0.68 -4.37 -4.31
N GLY A 34 -1.35 -4.63 -5.43
CA GLY A 34 -2.72 -5.15 -5.48
C GLY A 34 -2.87 -6.61 -5.08
N LEU A 35 -2.13 -7.09 -4.07
CA LEU A 35 -2.28 -8.41 -3.49
C LEU A 35 -3.35 -8.39 -2.41
N ASP A 36 -4.26 -9.36 -2.44
CA ASP A 36 -5.17 -9.63 -1.32
C ASP A 36 -4.36 -10.27 -0.17
N PRO A 37 -4.35 -9.67 1.03
CA PRO A 37 -3.58 -10.18 2.16
C PRO A 37 -4.06 -11.54 2.69
N ALA A 38 -5.31 -11.92 2.45
CA ALA A 38 -5.86 -13.20 2.86
C ALA A 38 -5.45 -14.34 1.93
N SER A 39 -5.47 -14.10 0.61
CA SER A 39 -5.15 -15.13 -0.39
C SER A 39 -3.70 -15.12 -0.86
N GLY A 40 -2.98 -14.01 -0.71
CA GLY A 40 -1.63 -13.81 -1.23
C GLY A 40 -1.56 -13.73 -2.76
N LYS A 41 -2.69 -13.48 -3.43
CA LYS A 41 -2.82 -13.39 -4.90
C LYS A 41 -3.21 -11.98 -5.32
N LEU A 42 -2.98 -11.64 -6.59
CA LEU A 42 -3.45 -10.37 -7.15
C LEU A 42 -4.99 -10.32 -7.11
N ALA A 43 -5.51 -9.16 -6.72
CA ALA A 43 -6.94 -8.87 -6.76
C ALA A 43 -7.36 -8.66 -8.21
N GLY A 44 -7.87 -9.73 -8.82
CA GLY A 44 -8.35 -9.71 -10.20
C GLY A 44 -7.23 -9.61 -11.26
N GLU A 45 -7.66 -9.65 -12.51
CA GLU A 45 -6.77 -9.56 -13.69
C GLU A 45 -6.68 -8.14 -14.26
N ASP A 46 -7.56 -7.24 -13.82
CA ASP A 46 -7.64 -5.87 -14.30
C ASP A 46 -6.97 -4.86 -13.35
N ILE A 47 -6.58 -3.72 -13.90
CA ILE A 47 -5.87 -2.67 -13.17
C ILE A 47 -6.73 -1.98 -12.11
N ALA A 48 -8.06 -1.91 -12.29
CA ALA A 48 -8.93 -1.22 -11.34
C ALA A 48 -9.03 -2.03 -10.04
N SER A 49 -9.23 -3.35 -10.15
CA SER A 49 -9.23 -4.27 -9.01
C SER A 49 -7.89 -4.25 -8.26
N GLN A 50 -6.77 -4.27 -8.98
CA GLN A 50 -5.44 -4.22 -8.37
C GLN A 50 -5.14 -2.85 -7.73
N THR A 51 -5.54 -1.75 -8.36
CA THR A 51 -5.38 -0.39 -7.81
C THR A 51 -6.17 -0.25 -6.52
N LYS A 52 -7.44 -0.67 -6.52
CA LYS A 52 -8.29 -0.65 -5.33
C LYS A 52 -7.65 -1.44 -4.19
N GLN A 53 -7.18 -2.65 -4.45
CA GLN A 53 -6.53 -3.47 -3.44
C GLN A 53 -5.22 -2.84 -2.92
N ALA A 54 -4.41 -2.22 -3.81
CA ALA A 54 -3.20 -1.54 -3.40
C ALA A 54 -3.49 -0.34 -2.47
N LEU A 55 -4.55 0.43 -2.76
CA LEU A 55 -5.00 1.55 -1.93
C LEU A 55 -5.60 1.07 -0.59
N GLU A 56 -6.36 -0.02 -0.59
CA GLU A 56 -6.86 -0.64 0.65
C GLU A 56 -5.70 -1.14 1.54
N ASN A 57 -4.69 -1.76 0.95
CA ASN A 57 -3.48 -2.19 1.65
C ASN A 57 -2.72 -0.98 2.22
N LEU A 58 -2.58 0.11 1.44
CA LEU A 58 -1.97 1.36 1.90
C LEU A 58 -2.75 1.95 3.08
N SER A 59 -4.08 2.02 2.99
CA SER A 59 -4.93 2.49 4.08
C SER A 59 -4.72 1.65 5.34
N ALA A 60 -4.70 0.32 5.23
CA ALA A 60 -4.51 -0.57 6.37
C ALA A 60 -3.17 -0.34 7.09
N VAL A 61 -2.09 -0.09 6.33
CA VAL A 61 -0.77 0.22 6.91
C VAL A 61 -0.75 1.61 7.55
N LEU A 62 -1.34 2.61 6.89
CA LEU A 62 -1.41 3.98 7.42
C LEU A 62 -2.26 4.06 8.69
N ASP A 63 -3.38 3.33 8.75
CA ASP A 63 -4.23 3.22 9.94
C ASP A 63 -3.47 2.56 11.10
N ALA A 64 -2.74 1.48 10.83
CA ALA A 64 -1.90 0.81 11.83
C ALA A 64 -0.74 1.71 12.32
N ALA A 65 -0.26 2.61 11.47
CA ALA A 65 0.74 3.62 11.82
C ALA A 65 0.17 4.82 12.59
N GLY A 66 -1.17 4.92 12.72
CA GLY A 66 -1.84 6.06 13.33
C GLY A 66 -1.77 7.35 12.49
N ALA A 67 -1.54 7.23 11.18
CA ALA A 67 -1.46 8.37 10.27
C ALA A 67 -2.78 9.17 10.28
N LYS A 68 -2.68 10.49 10.10
CA LYS A 68 -3.83 11.41 10.07
C LYS A 68 -4.08 12.03 8.70
N GLY A 69 -3.19 11.78 7.75
CA GLY A 69 -3.28 12.31 6.40
C GLY A 69 -2.13 11.81 5.53
N LEU A 70 -2.23 12.13 4.24
CA LEU A 70 -1.26 11.76 3.23
C LEU A 70 -0.75 13.03 2.56
N ALA A 71 0.53 13.33 2.73
CA ALA A 71 1.14 14.52 2.14
C ALA A 71 1.67 14.26 0.72
N PHE A 72 2.03 13.01 0.41
CA PHE A 72 2.67 12.63 -0.84
C PHE A 72 2.44 11.15 -1.13
N VAL A 73 2.23 10.82 -2.41
CA VAL A 73 2.09 9.45 -2.90
C VAL A 73 2.82 9.31 -4.23
N ASN A 74 3.50 8.17 -4.42
CA ASN A 74 4.08 7.77 -5.69
C ASN A 74 3.30 6.56 -6.23
N ILE A 75 2.74 6.70 -7.42
CA ILE A 75 2.11 5.59 -8.14
C ILE A 75 3.09 5.08 -9.20
N TYR A 76 3.35 3.78 -9.18
CA TYR A 76 4.12 3.09 -10.20
C TYR A 76 3.17 2.18 -10.98
N THR A 77 3.15 2.34 -12.30
CA THR A 77 2.40 1.47 -13.21
C THR A 77 3.35 0.88 -14.24
N THR A 78 3.05 -0.33 -14.71
CA THR A 78 3.75 -0.97 -15.83
C THR A 78 3.22 -0.50 -17.18
N ASP A 79 2.01 0.07 -17.22
CA ASP A 79 1.36 0.58 -18.43
C ASP A 79 0.74 1.95 -18.16
N ILE A 80 1.32 2.99 -18.77
CA ILE A 80 0.86 4.37 -18.61
C ILE A 80 -0.48 4.62 -19.33
N SER A 81 -0.87 3.77 -20.28
CA SER A 81 -2.17 3.90 -20.95
C SER A 81 -3.34 3.70 -19.98
N GLN A 82 -3.10 3.04 -18.84
CA GLN A 82 -4.09 2.80 -17.78
C GLN A 82 -4.23 3.96 -16.78
N PHE A 83 -3.51 5.07 -16.97
CA PHE A 83 -3.52 6.23 -16.05
C PHE A 83 -4.92 6.75 -15.71
N GLY A 84 -5.83 6.80 -16.71
CA GLY A 84 -7.21 7.24 -16.47
C GLY A 84 -7.95 6.33 -15.50
N ILE A 85 -7.90 5.01 -15.72
CA ILE A 85 -8.56 4.01 -14.88
C ILE A 85 -8.00 4.04 -13.45
N ILE A 86 -6.67 4.15 -13.31
CA ILE A 86 -6.00 4.21 -12.00
C ILE A 86 -6.51 5.41 -11.18
N ASN A 87 -6.70 6.57 -11.82
CA ASN A 87 -7.13 7.80 -11.14
C ASN A 87 -8.64 7.88 -10.86
N GLU A 88 -9.45 7.00 -11.46
CA GLU A 88 -10.90 6.92 -11.18
C GLU A 88 -11.22 6.11 -9.91
N VAL A 89 -10.29 5.27 -9.46
CA VAL A 89 -10.39 4.45 -8.24
C VAL A 89 -10.08 5.28 -6.99
#